data_AF-A0A2V9ZDC6-F1
#
_entry.id   AF-A0A2V9ZDC6-F1
#
_cell.length_a   1.000
_cell.length_b   1.000
_cell.length_c   1.000
_cell.angle_alpha   90.00
_cell.angle_beta   90.00
_cell.angle_gamma   90.00
#
_symmetry.space_group_name_H-M   'P 1'
#
loop_
_entity.id
_entity.type
_entity.pdbx_description
1 polymer ?
#
loop_
_entity_poly.entity_id
_entity_poly.type
_entity_poly.pdbx_seq_one_letter_code
_entity_poly.pdbx_strand_id
1 'polypeptide(L)'
;MPSNLGITPMIGLNDTAPETFTLSNASAVRTYADSNSRVTRITFWSVGRDQQCSGPITSASDSCSGVAQSMWQFAHTYTSFGGGTPPPPPPPSIDPNAWYNVVNQNSQSCVDARKFGTANGTIVQQWACGSQQSNQEWQFQPTSGGFFKVANRNAPSEVWDIAHVGTANGSLIQLWAFGGGLNQQWQPVSTGNGTFKFVARNSGRCLDVPAASTANGVQLQIFDCNGTSAQSFKLVQQP
;
A
#
# COMPACT_ATOMS: atom_id res chain seq x y z
N MET A 1 -2.66 -31.88 33.49
CA MET A 1 -2.27 -30.65 32.76
C MET A 1 -3.54 -29.95 32.31
N PRO A 2 -3.79 -28.66 32.64
CA PRO A 2 -4.90 -27.94 32.03
C PRO A 2 -4.68 -27.82 30.51
N SER A 3 -5.73 -27.99 29.72
CA SER A 3 -5.69 -27.86 28.26
C SER A 3 -5.73 -26.39 27.83
N ASN A 4 -4.97 -26.08 26.78
CA ASN A 4 -4.98 -24.79 26.12
C ASN A 4 -6.09 -24.72 25.07
N LEU A 5 -6.66 -23.54 24.87
CA LEU A 5 -7.72 -23.23 23.91
C LEU A 5 -7.19 -22.38 22.76
N GLY A 6 -7.65 -22.69 21.54
CA GLY A 6 -7.48 -21.88 20.35
C GLY A 6 -8.83 -21.42 19.80
N ILE A 7 -8.92 -20.17 19.37
CA ILE A 7 -10.16 -19.58 18.81
C ILE A 7 -9.94 -19.32 17.31
N THR A 8 -10.86 -19.79 16.45
CA THR A 8 -10.76 -19.61 15.00
C THR A 8 -12.07 -19.12 14.37
N PRO A 9 -12.37 -17.81 14.39
CA PRO A 9 -13.50 -17.26 13.66
C PRO A 9 -13.31 -17.31 12.14
N MET A 10 -14.43 -17.28 11.43
CA MET A 10 -14.50 -16.94 10.01
C MET A 10 -14.80 -15.45 9.91
N ILE A 11 -13.85 -14.64 9.44
CA ILE A 11 -14.01 -13.18 9.38
C ILE A 11 -14.99 -12.76 8.28
N GLY A 12 -15.73 -11.67 8.48
CA GLY A 12 -16.65 -11.15 7.47
C GLY A 12 -17.96 -11.93 7.33
N LEU A 13 -18.64 -11.73 6.21
CA LEU A 13 -19.85 -12.46 5.82
C LEU A 13 -19.52 -13.95 5.72
N ASN A 14 -20.30 -14.80 6.38
CA ASN A 14 -20.06 -16.24 6.37
C ASN A 14 -21.02 -16.98 5.42
N ASP A 15 -20.98 -18.30 5.50
CA ASP A 15 -21.77 -19.25 4.72
C ASP A 15 -23.26 -19.30 5.09
N THR A 16 -23.68 -18.68 6.21
CA THR A 16 -25.06 -18.69 6.69
C THR A 16 -25.60 -17.26 6.82
N ALA A 17 -26.38 -16.78 5.86
CA ALA A 17 -27.01 -15.46 6.00
C ALA A 17 -28.06 -15.46 7.12
N PRO A 18 -28.09 -14.46 8.05
CA PRO A 18 -27.38 -13.18 8.04
C PRO A 18 -26.18 -13.08 9.01
N GLU A 19 -25.35 -14.12 9.13
CA GLU A 19 -24.23 -14.10 10.07
C GLU A 19 -23.00 -13.41 9.45
N THR A 20 -22.50 -12.39 10.16
CA THR A 20 -21.32 -11.61 9.74
C THR A 20 -20.43 -11.39 10.94
N PHE A 21 -19.19 -11.87 10.86
CA PHE A 21 -18.19 -11.60 11.87
C PHE A 21 -17.55 -10.24 11.60
N THR A 22 -17.93 -9.25 12.39
CA THR A 22 -17.50 -7.85 12.25
C THR A 22 -16.18 -7.55 12.99
N LEU A 23 -15.59 -6.39 12.75
CA LEU A 23 -14.46 -5.87 13.52
C LEU A 23 -14.78 -5.70 15.02
N SER A 24 -16.05 -5.45 15.36
CA SER A 24 -16.52 -5.42 16.74
C SER A 24 -16.46 -6.81 17.38
N ASN A 25 -16.88 -7.85 16.64
CA ASN A 25 -16.75 -9.24 17.11
C ASN A 25 -15.28 -9.65 17.28
N ALA A 26 -14.39 -9.21 16.38
CA ALA A 26 -12.96 -9.42 16.52
C ALA A 26 -12.40 -8.81 17.81
N SER A 27 -12.78 -7.57 18.11
CA SER A 27 -12.40 -6.89 19.35
C SER A 27 -12.94 -7.59 20.60
N ALA A 28 -14.15 -8.14 20.53
CA ALA A 28 -14.75 -8.93 21.61
C ALA A 28 -13.98 -10.25 21.84
N VAL A 29 -13.63 -10.98 20.76
CA VAL A 29 -12.80 -12.18 20.84
C VAL A 29 -11.43 -11.87 21.45
N ARG A 30 -10.81 -10.75 21.04
CA ARG A 30 -9.53 -10.29 21.59
C ARG A 30 -9.62 -10.04 23.10
N THR A 31 -10.62 -9.28 23.52
CA THR A 31 -10.87 -8.96 24.95
C THR A 31 -11.10 -10.24 25.78
N TYR A 32 -11.88 -11.19 25.25
CA TYR A 32 -12.09 -12.47 25.91
C TYR A 32 -10.78 -13.26 26.04
N ALA A 33 -9.98 -13.30 24.98
CA ALA A 33 -8.71 -14.01 24.98
C ALA A 33 -7.69 -13.39 25.95
N ASP A 34 -7.64 -12.07 26.09
CA ASP A 34 -6.79 -11.38 27.05
C ASP A 34 -7.18 -11.65 28.51
N SER A 35 -8.48 -11.84 28.78
CA SER A 35 -8.99 -12.14 30.12
C SER A 35 -8.95 -13.64 30.48
N ASN A 36 -8.58 -14.52 29.55
CA ASN A 36 -8.57 -15.96 29.75
C ASN A 36 -7.20 -16.57 29.45
N SER A 37 -6.45 -16.88 30.51
CA SER A 37 -5.11 -17.46 30.43
C SER A 37 -5.03 -18.85 29.80
N ARG A 38 -6.17 -19.52 29.55
CA ARG A 38 -6.20 -20.78 28.79
C ARG A 38 -6.22 -20.55 27.29
N VAL A 39 -6.62 -19.37 26.82
CA VAL A 39 -6.55 -19.03 25.39
C VAL A 39 -5.09 -18.71 25.08
N THR A 40 -4.52 -19.45 24.13
CA THR A 40 -3.10 -19.30 23.76
C THR A 40 -2.90 -18.95 22.31
N ARG A 41 -3.97 -19.03 21.50
CA ARG A 41 -3.93 -18.74 20.07
C ARG A 41 -5.27 -18.21 19.58
N ILE A 42 -5.21 -17.17 18.77
CA ILE A 42 -6.31 -16.75 17.89
C ILE A 42 -5.82 -16.93 16.45
N THR A 43 -6.63 -17.60 15.65
CA THR A 43 -6.46 -17.75 14.21
C THR A 43 -7.75 -17.33 13.52
N PHE A 44 -7.76 -17.19 12.19
CA PHE A 44 -9.02 -17.00 11.47
C PHE A 44 -8.92 -17.51 10.04
N TRP A 45 -10.06 -17.84 9.46
CA TRP A 45 -10.19 -18.24 8.06
C TRP A 45 -10.82 -17.11 7.24
N SER A 46 -10.25 -16.62 6.13
CA SER A 46 -8.92 -16.87 5.53
C SER A 46 -8.19 -15.53 5.41
N VAL A 47 -6.86 -15.54 5.45
CA VAL A 47 -6.00 -14.34 5.39
C VAL A 47 -6.31 -13.48 4.15
N GLY A 48 -6.60 -14.10 3.00
CA GLY A 48 -6.97 -13.39 1.76
C GLY A 48 -8.29 -12.60 1.85
N ARG A 49 -9.12 -12.88 2.86
CA ARG A 49 -10.39 -12.20 3.12
C ARG A 49 -10.23 -10.96 3.98
N ASP A 50 -9.05 -10.70 4.54
CA ASP A 50 -8.81 -9.57 5.43
C ASP A 50 -8.61 -8.26 4.65
N GLN A 51 -9.60 -7.94 3.84
CA GLN A 51 -9.71 -6.72 3.05
C GLN A 51 -11.17 -6.50 2.67
N GLN A 52 -11.52 -5.24 2.42
CA GLN A 52 -12.84 -4.84 1.95
C GLN A 52 -13.11 -5.38 0.53
N CYS A 53 -14.36 -5.75 0.26
CA CYS A 53 -14.81 -6.11 -1.09
C CYS A 53 -14.95 -4.87 -1.99
N SER A 54 -14.75 -5.05 -3.29
CA SER A 54 -14.96 -3.98 -4.30
C SER A 54 -16.43 -3.56 -4.45
N GLY A 55 -17.36 -4.37 -3.92
CA GLY A 55 -18.79 -4.12 -3.94
C GLY A 55 -19.51 -4.97 -2.90
N PRO A 56 -20.83 -4.81 -2.76
CA PRO A 56 -21.63 -5.63 -1.85
C PRO A 56 -21.56 -7.11 -2.26
N ILE A 57 -21.49 -7.99 -1.26
CA ILE A 57 -21.53 -9.44 -1.45
C ILE A 57 -22.75 -10.01 -0.71
N THR A 58 -23.34 -11.07 -1.26
CA THR A 58 -24.51 -11.77 -0.68
C THR A 58 -24.17 -13.18 -0.18
N SER A 59 -22.93 -13.62 -0.39
CA SER A 59 -22.39 -14.90 0.07
C SER A 59 -20.90 -14.75 0.42
N ALA A 60 -20.37 -15.68 1.20
CA ALA A 60 -18.95 -15.69 1.56
C ALA A 60 -18.05 -15.63 0.32
N SER A 61 -16.99 -14.83 0.40
CA SER A 61 -15.98 -14.68 -0.64
C SER A 61 -14.62 -15.15 -0.13
N ASP A 62 -13.85 -15.83 -0.96
CA ASP A 62 -12.48 -16.25 -0.62
C ASP A 62 -11.46 -15.10 -0.65
N SER A 63 -11.83 -13.95 -1.23
CA SER A 63 -10.90 -12.84 -1.48
C SER A 63 -11.24 -11.54 -0.74
N CYS A 64 -12.36 -11.48 -0.02
CA CYS A 64 -12.72 -10.31 0.78
C CYS A 64 -13.74 -10.67 1.88
N SER A 65 -13.88 -9.82 2.89
CA SER A 65 -14.72 -10.09 4.07
C SER A 65 -16.19 -9.68 3.87
N GLY A 66 -16.48 -8.74 2.99
CA GLY A 66 -17.80 -8.08 2.93
C GLY A 66 -18.05 -7.09 4.06
N VAL A 67 -17.06 -6.85 4.91
CA VAL A 67 -17.07 -5.83 5.98
C VAL A 67 -16.21 -4.65 5.52
N ALA A 68 -16.67 -3.43 5.80
CA ALA A 68 -15.89 -2.22 5.56
C ALA A 68 -14.67 -2.20 6.49
N GLN A 69 -13.47 -2.21 5.91
CA GLN A 69 -12.23 -2.37 6.65
C GLN A 69 -11.00 -1.94 5.83
N SER A 70 -9.91 -1.60 6.50
CA SER A 70 -8.60 -1.53 5.87
C SER A 70 -8.03 -2.93 5.59
N MET A 71 -7.06 -3.01 4.68
CA MET A 71 -6.33 -4.25 4.43
C MET A 71 -5.64 -4.69 5.73
N TRP A 72 -5.77 -5.97 6.07
CA TRP A 72 -5.23 -6.61 7.26
C TRP A 72 -5.87 -6.20 8.59
N GLN A 73 -7.02 -5.52 8.61
CA GLN A 73 -7.56 -4.98 9.84
C GLN A 73 -7.92 -6.05 10.89
N PHE A 74 -8.42 -7.23 10.50
CA PHE A 74 -8.68 -8.33 11.44
C PHE A 74 -7.40 -8.93 12.00
N ALA A 75 -6.37 -9.14 11.17
CA ALA A 75 -5.05 -9.57 11.61
C ALA A 75 -4.48 -8.60 12.65
N HIS A 76 -4.67 -7.30 12.42
CA HIS A 76 -4.22 -6.26 13.32
C HIS A 76 -4.94 -6.28 14.67
N THR A 77 -6.23 -6.62 14.70
CA THR A 77 -6.95 -6.80 15.96
C THR A 77 -6.33 -7.91 16.83
N TYR A 78 -5.77 -8.96 16.23
CA TYR A 78 -5.19 -10.11 16.96
C TYR A 78 -3.67 -10.04 17.15
N THR A 79 -3.01 -9.01 16.62
CA THR A 79 -1.57 -8.74 16.79
C THR A 79 -1.13 -8.92 18.24
N SER A 80 0.07 -9.47 18.47
CA SER A 80 0.74 -9.63 19.77
C SER A 80 0.11 -10.63 20.76
N PHE A 81 -1.06 -11.20 20.45
CA PHE A 81 -1.61 -12.27 21.27
C PHE A 81 -0.77 -13.55 21.17
N GLY A 82 -0.43 -14.16 22.31
CA GLY A 82 0.33 -15.42 22.34
C GLY A 82 1.80 -15.30 21.94
N GLY A 83 2.38 -14.10 21.92
CA GLY A 83 3.81 -13.89 21.68
C GLY A 83 4.27 -14.02 20.22
N GLY A 84 3.33 -14.10 19.26
CA GLY A 84 3.66 -13.97 17.84
C GLY A 84 4.19 -12.57 17.54
N THR A 85 5.25 -12.47 16.73
CA THR A 85 5.70 -11.19 16.18
C THR A 85 4.52 -10.47 15.52
N PRO A 86 4.31 -9.16 15.77
CA PRO A 86 3.26 -8.40 15.11
C PRO A 86 3.25 -8.67 13.59
N PRO A 87 2.10 -8.91 12.93
CA PRO A 87 1.99 -8.59 11.52
C PRO A 87 2.60 -7.20 11.27
N PRO A 88 3.27 -6.98 10.12
CA PRO A 88 3.78 -5.65 9.78
C PRO A 88 2.64 -4.65 9.98
N PRO A 89 2.88 -3.50 10.63
CA PRO A 89 1.84 -2.52 10.92
C PRO A 89 1.03 -2.26 9.64
N PRO A 90 -0.26 -1.91 9.75
CA PRO A 90 -1.06 -1.61 8.57
C PRO A 90 -0.21 -0.61 7.78
N PRO A 91 -0.07 -0.77 6.44
CA PRO A 91 0.40 0.35 5.66
C PRO A 91 -0.42 1.55 6.17
N PRO A 92 0.20 2.68 6.60
CA PRO A 92 -0.59 3.87 6.90
C PRO A 92 -1.60 3.97 5.79
N SER A 93 -2.90 3.89 6.11
CA SER A 93 -3.92 3.84 5.07
C SER A 93 -3.69 5.08 4.24
N ILE A 94 -3.18 4.92 3.03
CA ILE A 94 -2.87 6.05 2.19
C ILE A 94 -4.22 6.67 1.87
N ASP A 95 -4.48 7.86 2.40
CA ASP A 95 -5.75 8.53 2.23
C ASP A 95 -5.86 8.90 0.75
N PRO A 96 -6.83 8.34 0.02
CA PRO A 96 -6.94 8.58 -1.41
C PRO A 96 -7.30 10.02 -1.77
N ASN A 97 -7.74 10.82 -0.78
CA ASN A 97 -8.08 12.22 -0.97
C ASN A 97 -6.93 13.17 -0.60
N ALA A 98 -5.89 12.68 0.07
CA ALA A 98 -4.76 13.49 0.49
C ALA A 98 -3.68 13.61 -0.60
N TRP A 99 -2.94 14.71 -0.56
CA TRP A 99 -1.73 14.92 -1.34
C TRP A 99 -0.51 14.58 -0.51
N TYR A 100 0.51 14.00 -1.13
CA TYR A 100 1.73 13.60 -0.45
C TYR A 100 2.96 14.05 -1.23
N ASN A 101 3.98 14.51 -0.52
CA ASN A 101 5.34 14.34 -1.01
C ASN A 101 5.74 12.88 -0.83
N VAL A 102 6.39 12.31 -1.84
CA VAL A 102 6.99 10.98 -1.78
C VAL A 102 8.50 11.15 -1.61
N VAL A 103 9.01 10.94 -0.40
CA VAL A 103 10.38 11.31 0.00
C VAL A 103 11.26 10.08 0.03
N ASN A 104 12.26 10.01 -0.84
CA ASN A 104 13.22 8.92 -0.85
C ASN A 104 14.07 8.91 0.43
N GLN A 105 14.19 7.76 1.08
CA GLN A 105 14.88 7.65 2.37
C GLN A 105 16.40 7.71 2.25
N ASN A 106 16.98 7.50 1.07
CA ASN A 106 18.41 7.66 0.83
C ASN A 106 18.79 9.13 0.64
N SER A 107 18.15 9.81 -0.30
CA SER A 107 18.53 11.18 -0.71
C SER A 107 17.79 12.28 0.04
N GLN A 108 16.71 11.95 0.76
CA GLN A 108 15.76 12.92 1.33
C GLN A 108 15.13 13.85 0.28
N SER A 109 15.24 13.49 -1.00
CA SER A 109 14.62 14.21 -2.11
C SER A 109 13.22 13.68 -2.40
N CYS A 110 12.39 14.54 -2.98
CA CYS A 110 11.02 14.24 -3.34
C CYS A 110 10.94 13.71 -4.77
N VAL A 111 10.00 12.79 -5.01
CA VAL A 111 9.57 12.47 -6.38
C VAL A 111 8.96 13.71 -7.01
N ASP A 112 9.43 14.05 -8.21
CA ASP A 112 9.24 15.36 -8.84
C ASP A 112 8.89 15.19 -10.32
N ALA A 113 7.79 15.79 -10.76
CA ALA A 113 7.50 15.98 -12.18
C ALA A 113 8.37 17.13 -12.70
N ARG A 114 9.31 16.81 -13.58
CA ARG A 114 10.40 17.71 -13.98
C ARG A 114 9.86 19.02 -14.52
N LYS A 115 10.34 20.14 -13.94
CA LYS A 115 10.01 21.51 -14.35
C LYS A 115 8.50 21.80 -14.39
N PHE A 116 7.71 21.22 -13.48
CA PHE A 116 6.26 21.37 -13.48
C PHE A 116 5.61 20.93 -14.80
N GLY A 117 6.23 20.00 -15.53
CA GLY A 117 5.68 19.49 -16.77
C GLY A 117 4.33 18.79 -16.54
N THR A 118 3.40 19.02 -17.46
CA THR A 118 2.04 18.45 -17.41
C THR A 118 1.73 17.56 -18.61
N ALA A 119 2.64 17.48 -19.58
CA ALA A 119 2.43 16.68 -20.79
C ALA A 119 2.84 15.22 -20.57
N ASN A 120 2.22 14.33 -21.34
CA ASN A 120 2.71 12.97 -21.56
C ASN A 120 4.20 12.98 -21.91
N GLY A 121 4.97 12.11 -21.25
CA GLY A 121 6.42 12.04 -21.39
C GLY A 121 7.19 12.96 -20.45
N THR A 122 6.51 13.74 -19.58
CA THR A 122 7.22 14.51 -18.55
C THR A 122 8.01 13.56 -17.65
N ILE A 123 9.31 13.82 -17.51
CA ILE A 123 10.19 12.99 -16.69
C ILE A 123 9.77 13.04 -15.22
N VAL A 124 9.68 11.86 -14.58
CA VAL A 124 9.58 11.75 -13.13
C VAL A 124 10.96 11.49 -12.57
N GLN A 125 11.45 12.43 -11.77
CA GLN A 125 12.82 12.46 -11.23
C GLN A 125 12.79 12.60 -9.70
N GLN A 126 13.96 12.60 -9.08
CA GLN A 126 14.10 13.15 -7.73
C GLN A 126 14.59 14.59 -7.77
N TRP A 127 14.08 15.41 -6.85
CA TRP A 127 14.54 16.78 -6.64
C TRP A 127 14.39 17.16 -5.16
N ALA A 128 15.20 18.10 -4.69
CA ALA A 128 15.07 18.65 -3.35
C ALA A 128 13.60 19.03 -3.06
N CYS A 129 13.07 18.57 -1.93
CA CYS A 129 11.70 18.84 -1.54
C CYS A 129 11.47 20.34 -1.34
N GLY A 130 10.44 20.88 -1.97
CA GLY A 130 9.99 22.26 -1.72
C GLY A 130 8.65 22.31 -0.98
N SER A 131 8.27 23.50 -0.54
CA SER A 131 6.95 23.78 0.04
C SER A 131 5.96 24.19 -1.04
N GLN A 132 4.74 23.64 -1.02
CA GLN A 132 3.65 23.99 -1.95
C GLN A 132 4.05 23.82 -3.43
N GLN A 133 4.76 22.73 -3.72
CA GLN A 133 5.25 22.39 -5.05
C GLN A 133 4.31 21.35 -5.68
N SER A 134 3.30 21.82 -6.41
CA SER A 134 2.27 20.93 -7.01
C SER A 134 2.84 19.85 -7.93
N ASN A 135 4.03 20.05 -8.49
CA ASN A 135 4.73 19.06 -9.30
C ASN A 135 5.42 17.95 -8.47
N GLN A 136 5.56 18.12 -7.15
CA GLN A 136 6.11 17.14 -6.20
C GLN A 136 5.03 16.51 -5.30
N GLU A 137 3.77 16.83 -5.57
CA GLU A 137 2.63 16.43 -4.77
C GLU A 137 1.81 15.37 -5.53
N TRP A 138 1.60 14.24 -4.86
CA TRP A 138 1.07 13.04 -5.47
C TRP A 138 -0.14 12.53 -4.69
N GLN A 139 -1.18 12.14 -5.41
CA GLN A 139 -2.38 11.52 -4.85
C GLN A 139 -2.46 10.06 -5.28
N PHE A 140 -2.65 9.17 -4.32
CA PHE A 140 -2.74 7.74 -4.54
C PHE A 140 -4.20 7.35 -4.66
N GLN A 141 -4.68 7.17 -5.89
CA GLN A 141 -6.08 6.80 -6.14
C GLN A 141 -6.17 5.28 -6.35
N PRO A 142 -7.00 4.56 -5.56
CA PRO A 142 -7.15 3.12 -5.67
C PRO A 142 -7.63 2.70 -7.06
N THR A 143 -7.14 1.54 -7.51
CA THR A 143 -7.62 0.87 -8.72
C THR A 143 -8.27 -0.46 -8.33
N SER A 144 -7.56 -1.59 -8.42
CA SER A 144 -8.04 -2.92 -8.00
C SER A 144 -6.91 -3.73 -7.35
N GLY A 145 -7.25 -4.66 -6.45
CA GLY A 145 -6.30 -5.61 -5.88
C GLY A 145 -5.15 -4.99 -5.07
N GLY A 146 -5.41 -3.86 -4.40
CA GLY A 146 -4.39 -3.15 -3.61
C GLY A 146 -3.42 -2.28 -4.43
N PHE A 147 -3.67 -2.10 -5.73
CA PHE A 147 -2.90 -1.21 -6.59
C PHE A 147 -3.52 0.18 -6.68
N PHE A 148 -2.69 1.16 -6.94
CA PHE A 148 -3.05 2.57 -7.06
C PHE A 148 -2.51 3.14 -8.36
N LYS A 149 -3.21 4.12 -8.91
CA LYS A 149 -2.59 5.08 -9.81
C LYS A 149 -2.10 6.27 -8.98
N VAL A 150 -0.97 6.85 -9.35
CA VAL A 150 -0.30 7.92 -8.59
C VAL A 150 -0.33 9.19 -9.41
N ALA A 151 -1.34 10.05 -9.17
CA ALA A 151 -1.60 11.25 -9.95
C ALA A 151 -0.80 12.44 -9.44
N ASN A 152 -0.36 13.31 -10.35
CA ASN A 152 0.35 14.54 -9.99
C ASN A 152 -0.62 15.70 -9.72
N ARG A 153 -0.39 16.54 -8.70
CA ARG A 153 -1.31 17.66 -8.40
C ARG A 153 -1.36 18.70 -9.52
N ASN A 154 -0.23 18.96 -10.19
CA ASN A 154 -0.15 19.90 -11.31
C ASN A 154 -0.67 19.31 -12.63
N ALA A 155 -0.81 17.99 -12.72
CA ALA A 155 -1.21 17.26 -13.92
C ALA A 155 -2.11 16.07 -13.50
N PRO A 156 -3.36 16.34 -13.05
CA PRO A 156 -4.18 15.32 -12.38
C PRO A 156 -4.70 14.23 -13.31
N SER A 157 -4.56 14.39 -14.63
CA SER A 157 -4.91 13.35 -15.61
C SER A 157 -3.75 12.37 -15.83
N GLU A 158 -2.54 12.81 -15.50
CA GLU A 158 -1.27 12.11 -15.68
C GLU A 158 -0.86 11.40 -14.39
N VAL A 159 -0.29 10.22 -14.55
CA VAL A 159 0.14 9.36 -13.44
C VAL A 159 1.56 8.85 -13.66
N TRP A 160 2.16 8.26 -12.63
CA TRP A 160 3.41 7.50 -12.80
C TRP A 160 3.23 6.35 -13.78
N ASP A 161 3.97 6.43 -14.88
CA ASP A 161 3.97 5.52 -16.00
C ASP A 161 5.38 4.99 -16.23
N ILE A 162 5.51 3.68 -16.43
CA ILE A 162 6.77 3.11 -16.93
C ILE A 162 6.79 3.25 -18.45
N ALA A 163 7.77 3.99 -18.94
CA ALA A 163 7.88 4.35 -20.34
C ALA A 163 7.92 3.11 -21.24
N HIS A 164 7.22 3.20 -22.38
CA HIS A 164 7.11 2.12 -23.37
C HIS A 164 6.60 0.79 -22.80
N VAL A 165 5.87 0.81 -21.67
CA VAL A 165 5.41 -0.40 -20.97
C VAL A 165 6.58 -1.32 -20.58
N GLY A 166 7.76 -0.73 -20.36
CA GLY A 166 8.97 -1.47 -20.03
C GLY A 166 8.83 -2.34 -18.78
N THR A 167 9.45 -3.52 -18.81
CA THR A 167 9.43 -4.47 -17.69
C THR A 167 10.82 -4.78 -17.15
N ALA A 168 11.89 -4.41 -17.85
CA ALA A 168 13.27 -4.67 -17.45
C ALA A 168 13.79 -3.63 -16.43
N ASN A 169 14.81 -4.03 -15.67
CA ASN A 169 15.59 -3.10 -14.85
C ASN A 169 16.08 -1.92 -15.69
N GLY A 170 15.92 -0.70 -15.17
CA GLY A 170 16.29 0.52 -15.89
C GLY A 170 15.19 1.11 -16.77
N SER A 171 14.00 0.49 -16.86
CA SER A 171 12.87 1.12 -17.53
C SER A 171 12.49 2.39 -16.76
N LEU A 172 12.43 3.51 -17.46
CA LEU A 172 12.34 4.85 -16.86
C LEU A 172 10.90 5.23 -16.52
N ILE A 173 10.75 6.06 -15.49
CA ILE A 173 9.45 6.60 -15.06
C ILE A 173 9.19 7.95 -15.72
N GLN A 174 7.97 8.13 -16.20
CA GLN A 174 7.45 9.36 -16.78
C GLN A 174 6.02 9.62 -16.30
N LEU A 175 5.47 10.78 -16.63
CA LEU A 175 4.06 11.07 -16.56
C LEU A 175 3.38 10.63 -17.85
N TRP A 176 2.22 10.01 -17.71
CA TRP A 176 1.34 9.73 -18.84
C TRP A 176 -0.12 9.74 -18.40
N ALA A 177 -1.00 10.18 -19.28
CA ALA A 177 -2.44 10.13 -19.08
C ALA A 177 -2.87 8.71 -18.68
N PHE A 178 -3.66 8.61 -17.62
CA PHE A 178 -4.08 7.30 -17.12
C PHE A 178 -4.98 6.59 -18.13
N GLY A 179 -4.49 5.49 -18.69
CA GLY A 179 -5.21 4.61 -19.63
C GLY A 179 -5.60 3.27 -19.02
N GLY A 180 -5.29 3.02 -17.74
CA GLY A 180 -5.58 1.75 -17.07
C GLY A 180 -4.55 0.65 -17.31
N GLY A 181 -3.44 0.93 -18.00
CA GLY A 181 -2.36 -0.02 -18.21
C GLY A 181 -1.73 -0.52 -16.91
N LEU A 182 -1.20 -1.74 -16.90
CA LEU A 182 -0.54 -2.30 -15.71
C LEU A 182 0.77 -1.56 -15.37
N ASN A 183 1.40 -0.91 -16.36
CA ASN A 183 2.59 -0.09 -16.18
C ASN A 183 2.31 1.27 -15.50
N GLN A 184 1.04 1.58 -15.23
CA GLN A 184 0.57 2.79 -14.56
C GLN A 184 0.00 2.51 -13.17
N GLN A 185 0.18 1.29 -12.66
CA GLN A 185 -0.42 0.80 -11.43
C GLN A 185 0.67 0.32 -10.49
N TRP A 186 0.64 0.84 -9.26
CA TRP A 186 1.68 0.66 -8.26
C TRP A 186 1.07 0.15 -6.97
N GLN A 187 1.66 -0.91 -6.42
CA GLN A 187 1.30 -1.42 -5.10
C GLN A 187 2.21 -0.79 -4.05
N PRO A 188 1.68 0.04 -3.13
CA PRO A 188 2.41 0.45 -1.95
C PRO A 188 2.55 -0.73 -0.99
N VAL A 189 3.78 -1.14 -0.70
CA VAL A 189 4.08 -2.18 0.28
C VAL A 189 4.79 -1.53 1.46
N SER A 190 4.14 -1.53 2.62
CA SER A 190 4.69 -0.96 3.86
C SER A 190 6.00 -1.65 4.23
N THR A 191 7.02 -0.85 4.53
CA THR A 191 8.29 -1.28 5.11
C THR A 191 8.40 -0.85 6.59
N GLY A 192 7.32 -0.31 7.17
CA GLY A 192 7.25 0.16 8.56
C GLY A 192 7.49 1.66 8.70
N ASN A 193 7.10 2.24 9.84
CA ASN A 193 7.36 3.66 10.20
C ASN A 193 6.91 4.70 9.14
N GLY A 194 5.82 4.42 8.41
CA GLY A 194 5.33 5.32 7.35
C GLY A 194 6.14 5.29 6.05
N THR A 195 7.01 4.30 5.90
CA THR A 195 7.79 4.07 4.69
C THR A 195 7.22 2.94 3.86
N PHE A 196 7.39 3.05 2.54
CA PHE A 196 6.86 2.13 1.55
C PHE A 196 7.90 1.89 0.47
N LYS A 197 7.85 0.70 -0.12
CA LYS A 197 8.30 0.47 -1.49
C LYS A 197 7.09 0.47 -2.42
N PHE A 198 7.26 0.93 -3.66
CA PHE A 198 6.20 0.92 -4.67
C PHE A 198 6.50 -0.11 -5.74
N VAL A 199 5.66 -1.14 -5.84
CA VAL A 199 5.86 -2.27 -6.76
C VAL A 199 4.98 -2.09 -8.00
N ALA A 200 5.59 -2.06 -9.17
CA ALA A 200 4.88 -1.94 -10.43
C ALA A 200 4.08 -3.21 -10.77
N ARG A 201 2.80 -3.05 -11.14
CA ARG A 201 1.91 -4.17 -11.44
C ARG A 201 2.34 -4.99 -12.66
N ASN A 202 2.96 -4.36 -13.66
CA ASN A 202 3.35 -5.03 -14.91
C ASN A 202 4.59 -5.93 -14.78
N SER A 203 5.44 -5.72 -13.77
CA SER A 203 6.77 -6.35 -13.70
C SER A 203 7.12 -6.92 -12.33
N GLY A 204 6.42 -6.53 -11.26
CA GLY A 204 6.79 -6.88 -9.89
C GLY A 204 8.06 -6.18 -9.38
N ARG A 205 8.59 -5.21 -10.13
CA ARG A 205 9.78 -4.43 -9.78
C ARG A 205 9.43 -3.18 -8.99
N CYS A 206 10.40 -2.65 -8.25
CA CYS A 206 10.22 -1.52 -7.36
C CYS A 206 10.60 -0.20 -8.05
N LEU A 207 9.90 0.88 -7.70
CA LEU A 207 10.36 2.25 -7.97
C LEU A 207 11.74 2.45 -7.33
N ASP A 208 12.69 2.97 -8.09
CA ASP A 208 14.10 2.99 -7.74
C ASP A 208 14.76 4.30 -8.15
N VAL A 209 15.64 4.80 -7.29
CA VAL A 209 16.60 5.86 -7.64
C VAL A 209 17.87 5.19 -8.19
N PRO A 210 18.21 5.37 -9.49
CA PRO A 210 19.36 4.73 -10.11
C PRO A 210 20.65 4.88 -9.30
N ALA A 211 21.31 3.75 -9.07
CA ALA A 211 22.58 3.65 -8.34
C ALA A 211 22.56 4.31 -6.94
N ALA A 212 21.39 4.42 -6.31
CA ALA A 212 21.21 5.12 -5.04
C ALA A 212 21.75 6.57 -5.06
N SER A 213 21.68 7.23 -6.21
CA SER A 213 22.16 8.60 -6.36
C SER A 213 21.44 9.57 -5.41
N THR A 214 22.16 10.57 -4.91
CA THR A 214 21.58 11.67 -4.12
C THR A 214 21.48 12.98 -4.91
N ALA A 215 21.85 12.96 -6.20
CA ALA A 215 21.83 14.15 -7.04
C ALA A 215 20.40 14.52 -7.48
N ASN A 216 20.13 15.83 -7.53
CA ASN A 216 18.91 16.37 -8.13
C ASN A 216 18.86 16.08 -9.64
N GLY A 217 17.65 15.83 -10.15
CA GLY A 217 17.40 15.65 -11.57
C GLY A 217 17.63 14.23 -12.09
N VAL A 218 17.93 13.27 -11.21
CA VAL A 218 18.03 11.85 -11.56
C VAL A 218 16.62 11.33 -11.84
N GLN A 219 16.38 10.90 -13.07
CA GLN A 219 15.13 10.24 -13.46
C GLN A 219 14.98 8.91 -12.71
N LEU A 220 13.79 8.63 -12.20
CA LEU A 220 13.50 7.37 -11.53
C LEU A 220 13.36 6.24 -12.54
N GLN A 221 13.56 5.02 -12.08
CA GLN A 221 13.41 3.80 -12.87
C GLN A 221 12.62 2.74 -12.10
N ILE A 222 12.30 1.62 -12.76
CA ILE A 222 12.06 0.36 -12.06
C ILE A 222 13.35 -0.46 -11.96
N PHE A 223 13.51 -1.14 -10.83
CA PHE A 223 14.58 -2.10 -10.62
C PHE A 223 14.09 -3.26 -9.75
N ASP A 224 14.76 -4.41 -9.80
CA ASP A 224 14.47 -5.53 -8.91
C ASP A 224 14.45 -5.06 -7.45
N CYS A 225 13.43 -5.48 -6.71
CA CYS A 225 13.25 -5.08 -5.33
C CYS A 225 14.40 -5.63 -4.47
N ASN A 226 15.28 -4.75 -4.00
CA ASN A 226 16.55 -5.13 -3.34
C ASN A 226 16.65 -4.69 -1.87
N GLY A 227 15.61 -4.03 -1.34
CA GLY A 227 15.52 -3.63 0.07
C GLY A 227 16.43 -2.47 0.48
N THR A 228 17.11 -1.82 -0.48
CA THR A 228 17.95 -0.65 -0.19
C THR A 228 17.13 0.61 0.04
N SER A 229 17.75 1.63 0.64
CA SER A 229 17.15 2.96 0.84
C SER A 229 16.78 3.67 -0.47
N ALA A 230 17.37 3.26 -1.61
CA ALA A 230 17.04 3.78 -2.93
C ALA A 230 15.61 3.45 -3.37
N GLN A 231 14.99 2.43 -2.77
CA GLN A 231 13.63 1.95 -3.07
C GLN A 231 12.65 2.15 -1.90
N SER A 232 13.08 2.86 -0.86
CA SER A 232 12.29 3.16 0.33
C SER A 232 11.85 4.62 0.31
N PHE A 233 10.56 4.86 0.46
CA PHE A 233 9.96 6.18 0.36
C PHE A 233 9.01 6.44 1.51
N LYS A 234 9.13 7.61 2.14
CA LYS A 234 8.19 8.08 3.17
C LYS A 234 7.14 8.97 2.51
N LEU A 235 5.87 8.75 2.88
CA LEU A 235 4.79 9.65 2.50
C LEU A 235 4.64 10.74 3.53
N VAL A 236 4.74 12.00 3.09
CA VAL A 236 4.55 13.19 3.94
C VAL A 236 3.35 13.95 3.42
N GLN A 237 2.25 13.93 4.18
CA GLN A 237 1.00 14.58 3.79
C GLN A 237 1.21 16.08 3.61
N GLN A 238 0.65 16.60 2.51
CA GLN A 238 0.65 18.00 2.13
C GLN A 238 -0.77 18.58 2.27
N PRO A 239 -0.88 19.89 2.51
CA PRO A 239 -2.17 20.58 2.62
C PRO A 239 -2.98 20.62 1.32
#